data_AF-A0A6P0PAV6-F1
#
_entry.id   AF-A0A6P0PAV6-F1
#
_cell.length_a   1.000
_cell.length_b   1.000
_cell.length_c   1.000
_cell.angle_alpha   90.00
_cell.angle_beta   90.00
_cell.angle_gamma   90.00
#
_symmetry.space_group_name_H-M   'P 1'
#
loop_
_entity.id
_entity.type
_entity.pdbx_description
1 polymer ?
#
loop_
_entity_poly.entity_id
_entity_poly.type
_entity_poly.pdbx_seq_one_letter_code
_entity_poly.pdbx_strand_id
1 'polypeptide(L)'
;FFTQSLPFSLTEINLIIFPDWSQPEETVGLELQAVIKNLVTHPDRGKMTLLIDNSNISAEDADLILSSVVVNLLMESELEVDERPEIVLVGELSQIQWSALIPQLQGWIKLENENGEAIAQVKADNIPLIELSNLSDKTSNKID
;
A
#
# COMPACT_ATOMS: atom_id res chain seq x y z
N PHE A 1 -0.45 27.38 11.14
CA PHE A 1 -0.23 25.92 11.13
C PHE A 1 0.61 25.59 9.91
N PHE A 2 1.83 25.09 10.09
CA PHE A 2 2.66 24.64 8.97
C PHE A 2 2.29 23.19 8.67
N THR A 3 1.53 22.94 7.61
CA THR A 3 1.43 21.60 7.01
C THR A 3 2.70 21.38 6.21
N GLN A 4 3.58 20.47 6.65
CA GLN A 4 4.65 19.98 5.78
C GLN A 4 4.01 19.25 4.60
N SER A 5 4.54 19.48 3.40
CA SER A 5 4.15 18.73 2.20
C SER A 5 4.66 17.28 2.30
N LEU A 6 3.87 16.35 1.79
CA LEU A 6 4.31 14.97 1.60
C LEU A 6 5.39 14.93 0.49
N PRO A 7 6.40 14.04 0.60
CA PRO A 7 7.48 13.94 -0.39
C PRO A 7 7.06 13.16 -1.65
N PHE A 8 5.80 12.75 -1.75
CA PHE A 8 5.22 11.97 -2.83
C PHE A 8 3.83 12.50 -3.19
N SER A 9 3.32 12.08 -4.35
CA SER A 9 1.97 12.39 -4.79
C SER A 9 0.97 11.38 -4.23
N LEU A 10 -0.26 11.84 -4.05
CA LEU A 10 -1.40 11.00 -3.74
C LEU A 10 -2.40 11.10 -4.89
N THR A 11 -3.16 10.03 -5.11
CA THR A 11 -4.20 9.97 -6.13
C THR A 11 -5.59 10.00 -5.48
N GLU A 12 -6.65 9.65 -6.24
CA GLU A 12 -8.03 9.67 -5.73
C GLU A 12 -8.25 8.61 -4.64
N ILE A 13 -7.57 7.46 -4.71
CA ILE A 13 -7.72 6.32 -3.80
C ILE A 13 -6.35 5.95 -3.22
N ASN A 14 -6.10 6.31 -1.97
CA ASN A 14 -4.84 6.05 -1.27
C ASN A 14 -5.06 4.96 -0.22
N LEU A 15 -4.36 3.84 -0.38
CA LEU A 15 -4.41 2.70 0.50
C LEU A 15 -3.03 2.49 1.12
N ILE A 16 -2.99 2.02 2.36
CA ILE A 16 -1.73 1.73 3.05
C ILE A 16 -1.65 0.26 3.47
N ILE A 17 -0.44 -0.29 3.50
CA ILE A 17 -0.11 -1.57 4.13
C ILE A 17 1.06 -1.40 5.10
N PHE A 18 1.11 -2.25 6.11
CA PHE A 18 2.18 -2.29 7.13
C PHE A 18 2.82 -3.68 7.17
N PRO A 19 3.63 -4.08 6.16
CA PRO A 19 4.30 -5.38 6.16
C PRO A 19 5.21 -5.55 7.37
N ASP A 20 5.22 -6.74 7.95
CA ASP A 20 6.25 -7.13 8.89
C ASP A 20 7.52 -7.57 8.14
N TRP A 21 8.43 -6.62 7.91
CA TRP A 21 9.71 -6.87 7.23
C TRP A 21 10.68 -7.76 8.02
N SER A 22 10.38 -8.12 9.27
CA SER A 22 11.15 -9.11 10.02
C SER A 22 10.85 -10.55 9.60
N GLN A 23 9.76 -10.77 8.86
CA GLN A 23 9.43 -12.06 8.27
C GLN A 23 10.41 -12.43 7.14
N PRO A 24 10.48 -13.71 6.75
CA PRO A 24 11.25 -14.13 5.58
C PRO A 24 10.83 -13.37 4.32
N GLU A 25 11.80 -13.03 3.47
CA GLU A 25 11.57 -12.31 2.20
C GLU A 25 10.49 -12.98 1.33
N GLU A 26 10.48 -14.32 1.27
CA GLU A 26 9.46 -15.07 0.53
C GLU A 26 8.05 -14.82 1.08
N THR A 27 7.88 -14.78 2.40
CA THR A 27 6.60 -14.50 3.05
C THR A 27 6.12 -13.09 2.70
N VAL A 28 6.98 -12.09 2.92
CA VAL A 28 6.66 -10.68 2.62
C VAL A 28 6.36 -10.51 1.12
N GLY A 29 7.19 -11.10 0.26
CA GLY A 29 7.03 -11.07 -1.18
C GLY A 29 5.69 -11.63 -1.64
N LEU A 30 5.23 -12.76 -1.08
CA LEU A 30 3.92 -13.34 -1.41
C LEU A 30 2.75 -12.44 -0.99
N GLU A 31 2.83 -11.81 0.19
CA GLU A 31 1.79 -10.89 0.66
C GLU A 31 1.72 -9.62 -0.21
N LEU A 32 2.88 -9.01 -0.51
CA LEU A 32 2.99 -7.88 -1.41
C LEU A 32 2.47 -8.22 -2.80
N GLN A 33 2.82 -9.40 -3.32
CA GLN A 33 2.35 -9.89 -4.61
C GLN A 33 0.82 -10.01 -4.63
N ALA A 34 0.21 -10.56 -3.58
CA ALA A 34 -1.24 -10.71 -3.50
C ALA A 34 -1.96 -9.35 -3.51
N VAL A 35 -1.46 -8.38 -2.72
CA VAL A 35 -2.01 -7.01 -2.69
C VAL A 35 -1.88 -6.33 -4.04
N ILE A 36 -0.66 -6.28 -4.58
CA ILE A 36 -0.38 -5.58 -5.84
C ILE A 36 -1.16 -6.22 -6.99
N LYS A 37 -1.25 -7.56 -7.04
CA LYS A 37 -2.04 -8.28 -8.04
C LYS A 37 -3.51 -7.86 -8.02
N ASN A 38 -4.11 -7.74 -6.83
CA ASN A 38 -5.49 -7.29 -6.72
C ASN A 38 -5.66 -5.86 -7.26
N LEU A 39 -4.77 -4.95 -6.88
CA LEU A 39 -4.80 -3.55 -7.32
C LEU A 39 -4.59 -3.39 -8.83
N VAL A 40 -3.63 -4.09 -9.44
CA VAL A 40 -3.40 -4.00 -10.90
C VAL A 40 -4.55 -4.61 -11.72
N THR A 41 -5.37 -5.47 -11.12
CA THR A 41 -6.60 -5.99 -11.75
C THR A 41 -7.84 -5.17 -11.44
N HIS A 42 -7.74 -4.18 -10.54
CA HIS A 42 -8.86 -3.33 -10.17
C HIS A 42 -9.27 -2.40 -11.34
N PRO A 43 -10.56 -2.13 -11.55
CA PRO A 43 -11.02 -1.21 -12.61
C PRO A 43 -10.53 0.23 -12.42
N ASP A 44 -10.45 0.71 -11.19
CA ASP A 44 -9.94 2.07 -10.86
C ASP A 44 -8.42 2.14 -10.64
N ARG A 45 -7.65 1.14 -11.09
CA ARG A 45 -6.21 1.03 -10.79
C ARG A 45 -5.37 2.26 -11.12
N GLY A 46 -5.69 3.00 -12.19
CA GLY A 46 -4.96 4.22 -12.58
C GLY A 46 -5.16 5.40 -11.63
N LYS A 47 -6.08 5.27 -10.66
CA LYS A 47 -6.44 6.27 -9.66
C LYS A 47 -6.06 5.85 -8.25
N MET A 48 -5.28 4.79 -8.12
CA MET A 48 -4.90 4.19 -6.85
C MET A 48 -3.43 4.44 -6.55
N THR A 49 -3.15 4.79 -5.29
CA THR A 49 -1.80 4.81 -4.71
C THR A 49 -1.76 3.78 -3.58
N LEU A 50 -0.86 2.82 -3.68
CA LEU A 50 -0.49 1.91 -2.60
C LEU A 50 0.73 2.48 -1.87
N LEU A 51 0.52 2.85 -0.61
CA LEU A 51 1.55 3.27 0.31
C LEU A 51 2.01 2.04 1.10
N ILE A 52 3.30 1.81 1.17
CA ILE A 52 3.88 0.66 1.86
C ILE A 52 4.79 1.20 2.94
N ASP A 53 4.40 0.99 4.19
CA ASP A 53 5.29 1.29 5.30
C ASP A 53 6.52 0.36 5.22
N ASN A 54 7.70 0.96 5.26
CA ASN A 54 8.97 0.22 5.32
C ASN A 54 9.69 0.46 6.65
N SER A 55 8.93 0.69 7.72
CA SER A 55 9.50 0.76 9.07
C SER A 55 10.17 -0.57 9.40
N ASN A 56 11.41 -0.52 9.90
CA ASN A 56 12.26 -1.67 10.27
C ASN A 56 13.02 -2.36 9.12
N ILE A 57 13.02 -1.80 7.91
CA ILE A 57 13.89 -2.22 6.81
C ILE A 57 14.49 -0.99 6.11
N SER A 58 15.64 -1.14 5.45
CA SER A 58 16.16 -0.08 4.59
C SER A 58 15.25 0.14 3.37
N ALA A 59 15.22 1.36 2.84
CA ALA A 59 14.49 1.63 1.61
C ALA A 59 15.04 0.80 0.45
N GLU A 60 16.37 0.62 0.39
CA GLU A 60 17.05 -0.16 -0.63
C GLU A 60 16.64 -1.64 -0.61
N ASP A 61 16.58 -2.27 0.56
CA ASP A 61 16.18 -3.68 0.67
C ASP A 61 14.69 -3.85 0.37
N ALA A 62 13.83 -2.93 0.83
CA ALA A 62 12.41 -2.95 0.50
C ALA A 62 12.17 -2.80 -1.02
N ASP A 63 12.91 -1.91 -1.68
CA ASP A 63 12.86 -1.73 -3.14
C ASP A 63 13.32 -2.99 -3.90
N LEU A 64 14.32 -3.72 -3.39
CA LEU A 64 14.75 -4.98 -3.99
C LEU A 64 13.66 -6.06 -3.92
N ILE A 65 12.99 -6.19 -2.77
CA ILE A 65 11.87 -7.12 -2.60
C ILE A 65 10.69 -6.72 -3.48
N LEU A 66 10.34 -5.43 -3.51
CA LEU A 66 9.27 -4.93 -4.39
C LEU A 66 9.58 -5.17 -5.87
N SER A 67 10.84 -4.96 -6.27
CA SER A 67 11.27 -5.22 -7.64
C SER A 67 11.11 -6.70 -8.01
N SER A 68 11.45 -7.63 -7.12
CA SER A 68 11.27 -9.06 -7.36
C SER A 68 9.80 -9.43 -7.52
N VAL A 69 8.92 -8.87 -6.68
CA VAL A 69 7.46 -9.03 -6.78
C VAL A 69 6.92 -8.50 -8.11
N VAL A 70 7.33 -7.30 -8.53
CA VAL A 70 6.90 -6.71 -9.81
C VAL A 70 7.34 -7.56 -10.99
N VAL A 71 8.59 -8.07 -10.98
CA VAL A 71 9.09 -8.97 -12.03
C VAL A 71 8.28 -10.26 -12.10
N ASN A 72 8.00 -10.88 -10.94
CA ASN A 72 7.19 -12.09 -10.89
C ASN A 72 5.77 -11.85 -11.46
N LEU A 73 5.15 -10.72 -11.10
CA LEU A 73 3.84 -10.35 -11.62
C LEU A 73 3.86 -10.15 -13.14
N LEU A 74 4.87 -9.49 -13.68
CA LEU A 74 5.04 -9.31 -15.13
C LEU A 74 5.19 -10.64 -15.87
N MET A 75 5.82 -11.64 -15.25
CA MET A 75 5.98 -12.98 -15.83
C MET A 75 4.70 -13.83 -15.73
N GLU A 76 3.91 -13.64 -14.68
CA GLU A 76 2.62 -14.33 -14.50
C GLU A 76 1.51 -13.84 -15.44
N SER A 77 1.68 -12.67 -16.06
CA SER A 77 0.55 -11.96 -16.65
C SER A 77 0.71 -11.56 -18.12
N GLU A 78 -0.31 -11.91 -18.92
CA GLU A 78 -0.65 -11.28 -20.21
C GLU A 78 -1.25 -9.86 -20.01
N LEU A 79 -0.91 -9.17 -18.91
CA LEU A 79 -1.52 -7.89 -18.55
C LEU A 79 -0.90 -6.76 -19.38
N GLU A 80 -1.46 -6.51 -20.56
CA GLU A 80 -1.38 -5.22 -21.25
C GLU A 80 -2.23 -4.21 -20.48
N VAL A 81 -1.63 -3.55 -19.49
CA VAL A 81 -2.29 -2.49 -18.71
C VAL A 81 -1.61 -1.15 -18.97
N ASP A 82 -2.31 -0.28 -19.70
CA ASP A 82 -1.92 1.11 -20.00
C ASP A 82 -1.86 1.98 -18.74
N GLU A 83 -2.64 1.65 -17.71
CA GLU A 83 -2.69 2.35 -16.42
C GLU A 83 -2.47 1.38 -15.27
N ARG A 84 -1.64 1.79 -14.29
CA ARG A 84 -1.21 0.99 -13.13
C ARG A 84 -1.34 1.82 -11.85
N PRO A 85 -1.54 1.18 -10.69
CA PRO A 85 -1.49 1.89 -9.41
C PRO A 85 -0.09 2.45 -9.17
N GLU A 86 -0.03 3.63 -8.55
CA GLU A 86 1.22 4.17 -8.02
C GLU A 86 1.60 3.39 -6.75
N ILE A 87 2.88 3.07 -6.57
CA ILE A 87 3.39 2.35 -5.41
C ILE A 87 4.49 3.19 -4.77
N VAL A 88 4.39 3.44 -3.46
CA VAL A 88 5.27 4.36 -2.74
C VAL A 88 5.67 3.77 -1.39
N LEU A 89 6.97 3.79 -1.08
CA LEU A 89 7.49 3.48 0.26
C LEU A 89 7.39 4.71 1.19
N VAL A 90 6.94 4.53 2.44
CA VAL A 90 6.61 5.66 3.35
C VAL A 90 7.21 5.61 4.77
N GLY A 91 8.22 4.77 5.01
CA GLY A 91 8.80 4.50 6.35
C GLY A 91 9.57 5.67 6.98
N GLU A 92 9.93 6.71 6.23
CA GLU A 92 10.71 7.85 6.76
C GLU A 92 9.86 9.10 7.07
N LEU A 93 8.53 8.96 7.15
CA LEU A 93 7.66 10.10 7.44
C LEU A 93 7.77 10.56 8.90
N SER A 94 7.96 11.87 9.08
CA SER A 94 7.84 12.50 10.39
C SER A 94 6.41 12.45 10.92
N GLN A 95 6.22 12.63 12.24
CA GLN A 95 4.89 12.67 12.86
C GLN A 95 3.95 13.72 12.22
N ILE A 96 4.52 14.85 11.77
CA ILE A 96 3.75 15.91 11.08
C ILE A 96 3.27 15.43 9.72
N GLN A 97 4.13 14.72 8.97
CA GLN A 97 3.77 14.16 7.67
C GLN A 97 2.74 13.02 7.80
N TRP A 98 2.89 12.15 8.81
CA TRP A 98 1.85 11.15 9.14
C TRP A 98 0.51 11.81 9.45
N SER A 99 0.51 12.89 10.23
CA SER A 99 -0.72 13.65 10.54
C SER A 99 -1.36 14.28 9.30
N ALA A 100 -0.56 14.60 8.27
CA ALA A 100 -1.05 15.09 6.98
C ALA A 100 -1.53 13.95 6.05
N LEU A 101 -0.91 12.78 6.13
CA LEU A 101 -1.23 11.60 5.32
C LEU A 101 -2.51 10.90 5.78
N ILE A 102 -2.67 10.65 7.08
CA ILE A 102 -3.77 9.85 7.64
C ILE A 102 -5.16 10.29 7.11
N PRO A 103 -5.50 11.60 7.08
CA PRO A 103 -6.80 12.04 6.56
C PRO A 103 -7.02 11.80 5.06
N GLN A 104 -5.96 11.51 4.31
CA GLN A 104 -6.00 11.23 2.88
C GLN A 104 -6.12 9.73 2.56
N LEU A 105 -6.02 8.86 3.57
CA LEU A 105 -6.09 7.40 3.41
C LEU A 105 -7.55 6.94 3.43
N GLN A 106 -7.94 6.18 2.42
CA GLN A 106 -9.26 5.55 2.32
C GLN A 106 -9.31 4.22 3.08
N GLY A 107 -8.15 3.60 3.31
CA GLY A 107 -8.07 2.43 4.15
C GLY A 107 -6.68 1.84 4.27
N TRP A 108 -6.57 0.94 5.25
CA TRP A 108 -5.42 0.09 5.50
C TRP A 108 -5.81 -1.33 5.06
N ILE A 109 -5.06 -1.90 4.11
CA ILE A 109 -5.29 -3.27 3.66
C ILE A 109 -4.61 -4.20 4.67
N LYS A 110 -5.40 -5.11 5.23
CA LYS A 110 -4.92 -6.07 6.21
C LYS A 110 -3.99 -7.09 5.57
N LEU A 111 -2.83 -7.32 6.18
CA LEU A 111 -1.92 -8.43 5.85
C LEU A 111 -2.05 -9.57 6.88
N GLU A 112 -1.54 -10.75 6.56
CA GLU A 112 -1.39 -11.84 7.52
C GLU A 112 -0.30 -11.53 8.54
N ASN A 113 0.82 -10.94 8.08
CA ASN A 113 1.93 -10.52 8.94
C ASN A 113 2.12 -9.00 8.89
N GLU A 114 1.68 -8.33 9.96
CA GLU A 114 1.68 -6.88 10.05
C GLU A 114 2.68 -6.35 11.08
N ASN A 115 3.32 -5.22 10.75
CA ASN A 115 4.15 -4.49 11.68
C ASN A 115 3.27 -3.75 12.71
N GLY A 116 2.92 -4.46 13.78
CA GLY A 116 2.09 -3.93 14.87
C GLY A 116 2.68 -2.70 15.57
N GLU A 117 4.01 -2.55 15.58
CA GLU A 117 4.67 -1.36 16.14
C GLU A 117 4.42 -0.12 15.26
N ALA A 118 4.58 -0.26 13.94
CA ALA A 118 4.30 0.82 12.98
C ALA A 118 2.83 1.26 13.06
N ILE A 119 1.89 0.31 13.09
CA ILE A 119 0.45 0.55 13.23
C ILE A 119 0.14 1.34 14.50
N ALA A 120 0.71 0.92 15.63
CA ALA A 120 0.51 1.58 16.92
C ALA A 120 1.11 3.00 16.94
N GLN A 121 2.28 3.18 16.35
CA GLN A 121 2.98 4.47 16.30
C GLN A 121 2.20 5.53 15.52
N VAL A 122 1.59 5.16 14.40
CA VAL A 122 0.82 6.09 13.57
C VAL A 122 -0.64 6.22 14.02
N LYS A 123 -1.06 5.50 15.06
CA LYS A 123 -2.45 5.42 15.51
C LYS A 123 -3.39 5.09 14.35
N ALA A 124 -3.01 4.06 13.59
CA ALA A 124 -3.73 3.59 12.42
C ALA A 124 -5.17 3.15 12.73
N ASP A 125 -5.55 3.02 14.01
CA ASP A 125 -6.93 2.76 14.45
C ASP A 125 -7.97 3.76 13.88
N ASN A 126 -7.52 4.93 13.43
CA ASN A 126 -8.40 5.92 12.78
C ASN A 126 -8.59 5.67 11.27
N ILE A 127 -7.89 4.70 10.69
CA ILE A 127 -7.94 4.33 9.28
C ILE A 127 -8.87 3.11 9.14
N PRO A 128 -9.81 3.11 8.18
CA PRO A 128 -10.66 1.94 7.93
C PRO A 128 -9.83 0.72 7.55
N LEU A 129 -9.99 -0.38 8.30
CA LEU A 129 -9.39 -1.67 7.94
C LEU A 129 -10.15 -2.30 6.77
N ILE A 130 -9.42 -2.76 5.76
CA ILE A 130 -9.94 -3.39 4.54
C ILE A 130 -9.34 -4.78 4.42
N GLU A 131 -10.18 -5.80 4.40
CA GLU A 131 -9.76 -7.16 4.04
C GLU A 131 -9.47 -7.22 2.53
N LEU A 132 -8.39 -7.90 2.13
CA LEU A 132 -7.97 -7.99 0.73
C LEU A 132 -9.09 -8.54 -0.19
N SER A 133 -9.91 -9.47 0.31
CA SER A 133 -11.05 -10.03 -0.42
C SER A 133 -12.08 -8.98 -0.83
N ASN A 134 -12.20 -7.88 -0.07
CA ASN A 134 -13.21 -6.84 -0.29
C ASN A 134 -12.76 -5.76 -1.29
N LEU A 135 -11.50 -5.78 -1.75
CA LEU A 135 -11.01 -4.81 -2.73
C LEU A 135 -11.65 -5.00 -4.11
N SER A 136 -12.02 -6.24 -4.46
CA SER A 136 -12.64 -6.56 -5.75
C SER A 136 -14.13 -6.16 -5.84
N ASP A 137 -14.78 -5.93 -4.70
CA ASP A 137 -16.25 -5.80 -4.60
C ASP A 137 -16.76 -4.34 -4.58
N LYS A 138 -15.87 -3.34 -4.50
CA LYS A 138 -16.29 -1.93 -4.39
C LYS A 138 -16.66 -1.26 -5.71
N THR A 139 -16.81 -2.01 -6.81
CA THR A 139 -17.44 -1.51 -8.04
C THR A 139 -18.92 -1.88 -8.13
N SER A 140 -19.72 -1.39 -7.18
CA SER A 140 -21.16 -1.14 -7.36
C SER A 140 -21.74 -0.60 -6.06
N ASN A 141 -21.67 0.72 -5.85
CA ASN A 141 -22.76 1.47 -5.20
C ASN A 141 -22.54 2.97 -5.40
N LYS A 142 -22.74 3.41 -6.64
CA LYS A 142 -23.58 4.58 -6.88
C LYS A 142 -24.94 4.05 -7.28
N ILE A 143 -25.85 3.99 -6.30
CA ILE A 143 -27.28 4.05 -6.57
C ILE A 143 -27.68 5.46 -6.16
N ASP A 144 -28.39 6.12 -7.07
CA ASP A 144 -28.72 7.55 -7.15
C ASP A 144 -29.15 8.25 -5.85
#